data_AF-A0A7X6YXP2-F1
#
_entry.id   AF-A0A7X6YXP2-F1
#
_cell.length_a   1.000
_cell.length_b   1.000
_cell.length_c   1.000
_cell.angle_alpha   90.00
_cell.angle_beta   90.00
_cell.angle_gamma   90.00
#
_symmetry.space_group_name_H-M   'P 1'
#
loop_
_entity.id
_entity.type
_entity.pdbx_description
1 polymer ?
#
loop_
_entity_poly.entity_id
_entity_poly.type
_entity_poly.pdbx_seq_one_letter_code
_entity_poly.pdbx_strand_id
1 'polypeptide(L)'
;VEDTHSMFRHCSNLKNLNLSSFNTSNVTRMYNMFGNCSSLTTLDLSSFDTPNAYSMSNMFQVCISLTSLNISKFHTHQLAETDNMFAGCGSLTELDLSSFDTSRLRSATHMFDGCINLAILDLSSFDTSKIEDMSDMFNGCSALKIIHVRSEKDAMKMANLSNIPNGVNFIDKASGKLYFTTN
;
A
#
# COMPACT_ATOMS: atom_id res chain seq x y z
N VAL A 1 17.25 -10.52 13.63
CA VAL A 1 17.68 -9.40 12.74
C VAL A 1 16.77 -8.23 13.06
N GLU A 2 17.31 -7.03 13.26
CA GLU A 2 16.51 -5.83 13.57
C GLU A 2 16.29 -4.93 12.35
N ASP A 3 17.02 -5.19 11.27
CA ASP A 3 17.03 -4.38 10.07
C ASP A 3 17.16 -5.27 8.82
N THR A 4 16.16 -5.19 7.94
CA THR A 4 16.15 -5.86 6.63
C THR A 4 15.98 -4.86 5.49
N HIS A 5 16.31 -3.59 5.73
CA HIS A 5 16.16 -2.56 4.72
C HIS A 5 16.96 -2.89 3.47
N SER A 6 16.39 -2.58 2.31
CA SER A 6 17.02 -2.77 1.00
C SER A 6 17.55 -4.19 0.68
N MET A 7 17.20 -5.23 1.44
CA MET A 7 17.82 -6.57 1.34
C MET A 7 17.81 -7.16 -0.08
N PHE A 8 16.73 -6.93 -0.84
CA PHE A 8 16.57 -7.37 -2.23
C PHE A 8 16.43 -6.19 -3.20
N ARG A 9 16.76 -4.96 -2.77
CA ARG A 9 16.59 -3.77 -3.60
C ARG A 9 17.39 -3.90 -4.89
N HIS A 10 16.79 -3.52 -6.02
CA HIS A 10 17.38 -3.62 -7.37
C HIS A 10 17.73 -5.03 -7.82
N CYS A 11 17.21 -6.09 -7.18
CA CYS A 11 17.27 -7.43 -7.74
C CYS A 11 16.30 -7.56 -8.93
N SER A 12 16.56 -6.83 -10.01
CA SER A 12 15.67 -6.67 -11.16
C SER A 12 15.44 -7.96 -11.95
N ASN A 13 16.30 -8.97 -11.79
CA ASN A 13 16.15 -10.30 -12.38
C ASN A 13 15.51 -11.33 -11.43
N LEU A 14 15.19 -10.96 -10.18
CA LEU A 14 14.58 -11.84 -9.20
C LEU A 14 13.13 -12.13 -9.60
N LYS A 15 12.83 -13.40 -9.89
CA LYS A 15 11.48 -13.85 -10.30
C LYS A 15 10.70 -14.53 -9.18
N ASN A 16 11.42 -15.28 -8.33
CA ASN A 16 10.85 -16.08 -7.25
C ASN A 16 11.76 -15.98 -6.03
N LEU A 17 11.17 -16.04 -4.85
CA LEU A 17 11.88 -15.98 -3.58
C LEU A 17 11.11 -16.79 -2.54
N ASN A 18 11.81 -17.67 -1.82
CA ASN A 18 11.23 -18.38 -0.69
C ASN A 18 11.69 -17.72 0.62
N LEU A 19 10.74 -17.15 1.35
CA LEU A 19 10.98 -16.46 2.63
C LEU A 19 10.25 -17.12 3.81
N SER A 20 9.78 -18.37 3.64
CA SER A 20 9.00 -19.08 4.66
C SER A 20 9.72 -19.25 6.00
N SER A 21 11.06 -19.21 6.01
CA SER A 21 11.89 -19.35 7.21
C SER A 21 12.35 -18.02 7.84
N PHE A 22 11.93 -16.89 7.28
CA PHE A 22 12.33 -15.58 7.80
C PHE A 22 11.56 -15.27 9.09
N ASN A 23 12.30 -14.89 10.13
CA ASN A 23 11.72 -14.37 11.36
C ASN A 23 11.89 -12.85 11.39
N THR A 24 10.79 -12.14 11.16
CA THR A 24 10.73 -10.66 11.15
C THR A 24 10.22 -10.04 12.45
N SER A 25 9.95 -10.84 13.49
CA SER A 25 9.31 -10.38 14.73
C SER A 25 10.05 -9.23 15.44
N ASN A 26 11.38 -9.16 15.27
CA ASN A 26 12.22 -8.12 15.86
C ASN A 26 12.68 -7.05 14.85
N VAL A 27 12.24 -7.12 13.60
CA VAL A 27 12.67 -6.18 12.56
C VAL A 27 11.91 -4.86 12.73
N THR A 28 12.66 -3.76 12.77
CA THR A 28 12.14 -2.40 12.93
C THR A 28 12.19 -1.61 11.62
N ARG A 29 13.15 -1.90 10.73
CA ARG A 29 13.34 -1.21 9.45
C ARG A 29 13.25 -2.19 8.28
N MET A 30 12.29 -1.95 7.39
CA MET A 30 12.01 -2.77 6.20
C MET A 30 11.88 -1.92 4.93
N TYR A 31 12.27 -0.64 4.98
CA TYR A 31 12.19 0.25 3.83
C TYR A 31 13.01 -0.30 2.65
N ASN A 32 12.52 -0.07 1.43
CA ASN A 32 13.16 -0.50 0.18
C ASN A 32 13.41 -2.02 0.04
N MET A 33 12.93 -2.90 0.93
CA MET A 33 13.35 -4.30 0.99
C MET A 33 13.25 -5.04 -0.36
N PHE A 34 12.20 -4.79 -1.15
CA PHE A 34 11.99 -5.33 -2.49
C PHE A 34 11.92 -4.23 -3.56
N GLY A 35 12.33 -3.01 -3.24
CA GLY A 35 12.23 -1.88 -4.18
C GLY A 35 13.04 -2.15 -5.45
N ASN A 36 12.44 -1.90 -6.61
CA ASN A 36 13.00 -2.11 -7.94
C ASN A 36 13.28 -3.60 -8.28
N CYS A 37 12.55 -4.54 -7.67
CA CYS A 37 12.50 -5.94 -8.12
C CYS A 37 11.57 -6.09 -9.34
N SER A 38 11.94 -5.47 -10.47
CA SER A 38 11.05 -5.32 -11.63
C SER A 38 10.58 -6.63 -12.29
N SER A 39 11.30 -7.75 -12.14
CA SER A 39 10.90 -9.08 -12.67
C SER A 39 10.13 -9.95 -11.66
N LEU A 40 9.91 -9.48 -10.43
CA LEU A 40 9.21 -10.25 -9.41
C LEU A 40 7.71 -10.26 -9.74
N THR A 41 7.13 -11.44 -9.96
CA THR A 41 5.73 -11.59 -10.37
C THR A 41 4.81 -11.92 -9.21
N THR A 42 5.30 -12.72 -8.27
CA THR A 42 4.54 -13.12 -7.07
C THR A 42 5.44 -13.03 -5.85
N LEU A 43 4.86 -12.64 -4.71
CA LEU A 43 5.58 -12.60 -3.45
C LEU A 43 4.64 -12.97 -2.30
N ASP A 44 4.96 -14.08 -1.63
CA ASP A 44 4.25 -14.52 -0.44
C ASP A 44 5.04 -14.15 0.82
N LEU A 45 4.51 -13.23 1.62
CA LEU A 45 5.06 -12.81 2.91
C LEU A 45 4.17 -13.25 4.08
N SER A 46 3.42 -14.35 3.92
CA SER A 46 2.62 -14.94 5.02
C SER A 46 3.44 -15.38 6.24
N SER A 47 4.76 -15.56 6.10
CA SER A 47 5.66 -15.83 7.22
C SER A 47 6.09 -14.56 7.99
N PHE A 48 5.82 -13.37 7.45
CA PHE A 48 6.27 -12.12 8.06
C PHE A 48 5.30 -11.71 9.17
N ASP A 49 5.86 -11.62 10.38
CA ASP A 49 5.23 -11.00 11.54
C ASP A 49 6.03 -9.73 11.87
N THR A 50 5.39 -8.55 11.83
CA THR A 50 6.08 -7.25 11.88
C THR A 50 5.64 -6.36 13.05
N PRO A 51 5.54 -6.86 14.30
CA PRO A 51 4.92 -6.12 15.39
C PRO A 51 5.71 -4.88 15.79
N ASN A 52 7.01 -4.86 15.49
CA ASN A 52 7.95 -3.79 15.84
C ASN A 52 8.36 -2.94 14.62
N ALA A 53 7.79 -3.19 13.45
CA ALA A 53 8.17 -2.44 12.26
C ALA A 53 7.75 -0.98 12.39
N TYR A 54 8.69 -0.08 12.11
CA TYR A 54 8.52 1.37 12.16
C TYR A 54 8.50 1.98 10.75
N SER A 55 9.26 1.42 9.82
CA SER A 55 9.42 1.95 8.45
C SER A 55 9.32 0.85 7.39
N MET A 56 8.39 1.03 6.46
CA MET A 56 8.16 0.21 5.26
C MET A 56 8.11 1.06 3.98
N SER A 57 8.64 2.29 4.01
CA SER A 57 8.66 3.17 2.83
C SER A 57 9.36 2.50 1.65
N ASN A 58 8.80 2.67 0.45
CA ASN A 58 9.31 2.11 -0.80
C ASN A 58 9.48 0.57 -0.81
N MET A 59 8.85 -0.17 0.11
CA MET A 59 9.12 -1.61 0.29
C MET A 59 8.94 -2.43 -1.00
N PHE A 60 7.94 -2.09 -1.82
CA PHE A 60 7.66 -2.71 -3.11
C PHE A 60 7.72 -1.72 -4.29
N GLN A 61 8.37 -0.56 -4.10
CA GLN A 61 8.41 0.49 -5.12
C GLN A 61 8.96 -0.06 -6.44
N VAL A 62 8.29 0.18 -7.56
CA VAL A 62 8.70 -0.18 -8.93
C VAL A 62 8.85 -1.70 -9.13
N CYS A 63 8.08 -2.50 -8.37
CA CYS A 63 7.83 -3.91 -8.67
C CYS A 63 6.83 -4.05 -9.83
N ILE A 64 7.20 -3.56 -11.02
CA ILE A 64 6.28 -3.36 -12.15
C ILE A 64 5.56 -4.64 -12.61
N SER A 65 6.18 -5.82 -12.46
CA SER A 65 5.61 -7.11 -12.89
C SER A 65 4.83 -7.84 -11.79
N LEU A 66 4.73 -7.27 -10.58
CA LEU A 66 4.11 -7.93 -9.44
C LEU A 66 2.60 -8.00 -9.64
N THR A 67 2.08 -9.21 -9.81
CA THR A 67 0.64 -9.48 -10.01
C THR A 67 -0.04 -10.00 -8.75
N SER A 68 0.71 -10.57 -7.80
CA SER A 68 0.18 -11.09 -6.54
C SER A 68 1.15 -10.82 -5.39
N LEU A 69 0.61 -10.26 -4.31
CA LEU A 69 1.36 -9.90 -3.10
C LEU A 69 0.54 -10.30 -1.87
N ASN A 70 1.08 -11.21 -1.05
CA ASN A 70 0.46 -11.57 0.22
C ASN A 70 1.15 -10.87 1.39
N ILE A 71 0.47 -9.89 1.96
CA ILE A 71 0.91 -9.08 3.13
C ILE A 71 -0.10 -9.14 4.27
N SER A 72 -1.00 -10.12 4.26
CA SER A 72 -2.11 -10.26 5.23
C SER A 72 -1.66 -10.40 6.69
N LYS A 73 -0.39 -10.74 6.94
CA LYS A 73 0.20 -10.88 8.28
C LYS A 73 0.97 -9.67 8.78
N PHE A 74 1.03 -8.59 8.01
CA PHE A 74 1.71 -7.38 8.43
C PHE A 74 0.98 -6.74 9.61
N HIS A 75 1.71 -6.52 10.70
CA HIS A 75 1.30 -5.64 11.78
C HIS A 75 1.84 -4.24 11.50
N THR A 76 0.94 -3.28 11.33
CA THR A 76 1.26 -1.92 10.85
C THR A 76 0.97 -0.83 11.89
N HIS A 77 0.44 -1.20 13.05
CA HIS A 77 0.06 -0.32 14.16
C HIS A 77 1.20 0.53 14.76
N GLN A 78 2.47 0.26 14.42
CA GLN A 78 3.61 1.08 14.82
C GLN A 78 4.25 1.85 13.67
N LEU A 79 3.82 1.64 12.42
CA LEU A 79 4.42 2.29 11.27
C LEU A 79 4.23 3.80 11.37
N ALA A 80 5.32 4.50 11.06
CA ALA A 80 5.33 5.94 10.87
C ALA A 80 5.67 6.34 9.43
N GLU A 81 6.34 5.45 8.69
CA GLU A 81 6.89 5.71 7.36
C GLU A 81 6.42 4.61 6.38
N THR A 82 5.52 4.98 5.47
CA THR A 82 4.94 4.07 4.46
C THR A 82 4.86 4.72 3.08
N ASP A 83 5.57 5.82 2.87
CA ASP A 83 5.54 6.56 1.62
C ASP A 83 6.03 5.67 0.48
N ASN A 84 5.40 5.78 -0.68
CA ASN A 84 5.74 5.03 -1.89
C ASN A 84 5.68 3.50 -1.74
N MET A 85 5.04 2.94 -0.70
CA MET A 85 5.15 1.51 -0.38
C MET A 85 4.81 0.58 -1.56
N PHE A 86 3.81 0.94 -2.37
CA PHE A 86 3.40 0.22 -3.56
C PHE A 86 3.56 1.02 -4.85
N ALA A 87 4.24 2.17 -4.81
CA ALA A 87 4.41 3.05 -5.97
C ALA A 87 5.00 2.28 -7.17
N GLY A 88 4.41 2.38 -8.35
CA GLY A 88 4.86 1.73 -9.58
C GLY A 88 4.58 0.23 -9.65
N CYS A 89 3.78 -0.35 -8.75
CA CYS A 89 3.31 -1.74 -8.86
C CYS A 89 2.22 -1.86 -9.94
N GLY A 90 2.56 -1.54 -11.19
CA GLY A 90 1.61 -1.39 -12.28
C GLY A 90 0.85 -2.65 -12.66
N SER A 91 1.37 -3.85 -12.36
CA SER A 91 0.72 -5.13 -12.65
C SER A 91 -0.26 -5.62 -11.57
N LEU A 92 -0.34 -4.97 -10.40
CA LEU A 92 -1.31 -5.36 -9.37
C LEU A 92 -2.73 -5.00 -9.82
N THR A 93 -3.63 -5.98 -9.77
CA THR A 93 -5.07 -5.80 -10.00
C THR A 93 -5.89 -5.85 -8.72
N GLU A 94 -5.34 -6.47 -7.68
CA GLU A 94 -5.89 -6.57 -6.34
C GLU A 94 -4.78 -6.39 -5.31
N LEU A 95 -5.15 -5.86 -4.14
CA LEU A 95 -4.25 -5.68 -3.01
C LEU A 95 -5.08 -5.72 -1.72
N ASP A 96 -4.82 -6.73 -0.87
CA ASP A 96 -5.47 -6.83 0.43
C ASP A 96 -4.72 -6.01 1.48
N LEU A 97 -5.37 -4.97 1.98
CA LEU A 97 -4.89 -4.06 3.02
C LEU A 97 -5.73 -4.15 4.30
N SER A 98 -6.52 -5.21 4.46
CA SER A 98 -7.43 -5.36 5.60
C SER A 98 -6.71 -5.39 6.96
N SER A 99 -5.44 -5.78 7.00
CA SER A 99 -4.59 -5.78 8.20
C SER A 99 -3.93 -4.42 8.51
N PHE A 100 -4.09 -3.41 7.64
CA PHE A 100 -3.41 -2.13 7.81
C PHE A 100 -4.10 -1.23 8.84
N ASP A 101 -3.36 -0.87 9.90
CA ASP A 101 -3.70 0.18 10.86
C ASP A 101 -2.86 1.42 10.54
N THR A 102 -3.51 2.44 9.97
CA THR A 102 -2.87 3.71 9.62
C THR A 102 -3.06 4.81 10.68
N SER A 103 -3.56 4.49 11.87
CA SER A 103 -3.94 5.47 12.91
C SER A 103 -2.79 6.29 13.48
N ARG A 104 -1.54 5.96 13.12
CA ARG A 104 -0.32 6.70 13.47
C ARG A 104 0.34 7.42 12.30
N LEU A 105 -0.05 7.10 11.07
CA LEU A 105 0.58 7.69 9.89
C LEU A 105 0.31 9.18 9.81
N ARG A 106 1.34 9.93 9.42
CA ARG A 106 1.26 11.35 9.08
C ARG A 106 1.30 11.59 7.57
N SER A 107 1.83 10.63 6.82
CA SER A 107 1.96 10.71 5.37
C SER A 107 1.55 9.37 4.73
N ALA A 108 0.89 9.45 3.58
CA ALA A 108 0.64 8.34 2.66
C ALA A 108 1.05 8.73 1.22
N THR A 109 2.02 9.63 1.11
CA THR A 109 2.46 10.23 -0.15
C THR A 109 2.96 9.16 -1.13
N HIS A 110 2.51 9.25 -2.37
CA HIS A 110 2.75 8.29 -3.46
C HIS A 110 2.41 6.81 -3.16
N MET A 111 1.66 6.49 -2.09
CA MET A 111 1.52 5.09 -1.63
C MET A 111 1.09 4.11 -2.74
N PHE A 112 0.20 4.54 -3.64
CA PHE A 112 -0.28 3.77 -4.79
C PHE A 112 0.06 4.42 -6.15
N ASP A 113 0.94 5.43 -6.18
CA ASP A 113 1.29 6.15 -7.41
C ASP A 113 1.69 5.17 -8.52
N GLY A 114 1.14 5.32 -9.72
CA GLY A 114 1.43 4.45 -10.86
C GLY A 114 0.93 3.01 -10.74
N CYS A 115 0.02 2.69 -9.81
CA CYS A 115 -0.70 1.41 -9.79
C CYS A 115 -1.80 1.38 -10.87
N ILE A 116 -1.37 1.38 -12.14
CA ILE A 116 -2.25 1.62 -13.30
C ILE A 116 -3.39 0.61 -13.48
N ASN A 117 -3.27 -0.61 -12.92
CA ASN A 117 -4.26 -1.68 -13.08
C ASN A 117 -5.13 -1.94 -11.84
N LEU A 118 -4.93 -1.22 -10.73
CA LEU A 118 -5.81 -1.33 -9.56
C LEU A 118 -7.15 -0.65 -9.87
N ALA A 119 -8.20 -1.45 -10.04
CA ALA A 119 -9.54 -0.96 -10.33
C ALA A 119 -10.38 -0.69 -9.07
N ILE A 120 -10.14 -1.48 -8.02
CA ILE A 120 -10.83 -1.41 -6.73
C ILE A 120 -9.76 -1.40 -5.64
N LEU A 121 -9.86 -0.44 -4.72
CA LEU A 121 -9.05 -0.39 -3.51
C LEU A 121 -9.95 -0.42 -2.28
N ASP A 122 -9.70 -1.34 -1.37
CA ASP A 122 -10.34 -1.35 -0.07
C ASP A 122 -9.46 -0.65 0.96
N LEU A 123 -9.80 0.59 1.29
CA LEU A 123 -9.13 1.41 2.30
C LEU A 123 -10.02 1.57 3.54
N SER A 124 -10.96 0.65 3.78
CA SER A 124 -11.85 0.72 4.94
C SER A 124 -11.16 0.46 6.28
N SER A 125 -9.95 -0.11 6.26
CA SER A 125 -9.06 -0.22 7.42
C SER A 125 -8.29 1.07 7.71
N PHE A 126 -8.18 1.99 6.74
CA PHE A 126 -7.35 3.19 6.87
C PHE A 126 -8.03 4.22 7.78
N ASP A 127 -7.35 4.54 8.87
CA ASP A 127 -7.59 5.75 9.64
C ASP A 127 -6.88 6.95 9.06
N THR A 128 -7.61 7.82 8.36
CA THR A 128 -7.04 9.04 7.78
C THR A 128 -6.99 10.22 8.74
N SER A 129 -7.44 10.06 10.00
CA SER A 129 -7.63 11.17 10.94
C SER A 129 -6.35 11.94 11.26
N LYS A 130 -5.18 11.28 11.22
CA LYS A 130 -3.86 11.89 11.47
C LYS A 130 -2.99 12.06 10.23
N ILE A 131 -3.38 11.51 9.09
CA ILE A 131 -2.62 11.66 7.84
C ILE A 131 -2.73 13.12 7.39
N GLU A 132 -1.63 13.83 7.32
CA GLU A 132 -1.57 15.24 6.93
C GLU A 132 -1.22 15.39 5.44
N ASP A 133 -0.46 14.44 4.88
CA ASP A 133 -0.04 14.44 3.49
C ASP A 133 -0.51 13.18 2.73
N MET A 134 -1.20 13.39 1.62
CA MET A 134 -1.63 12.36 0.65
C MET A 134 -1.29 12.80 -0.77
N SER A 135 -0.24 13.61 -0.91
CA SER A 135 0.23 14.08 -2.21
C SER A 135 0.55 12.89 -3.11
N ASP A 136 0.10 12.98 -4.36
CA ASP A 136 0.24 11.96 -5.40
C ASP A 136 -0.14 10.51 -5.03
N MET A 137 -0.89 10.30 -3.93
CA MET A 137 -1.23 8.97 -3.43
C MET A 137 -1.88 8.06 -4.48
N PHE A 138 -2.73 8.63 -5.34
CA PHE A 138 -3.41 7.94 -6.43
C PHE A 138 -2.98 8.40 -7.83
N ASN A 139 -1.88 9.17 -7.92
CA ASN A 139 -1.39 9.64 -9.21
C ASN A 139 -1.16 8.46 -10.16
N GLY A 140 -1.54 8.61 -11.44
CA GLY A 140 -1.41 7.53 -12.42
C GLY A 140 -2.27 6.27 -12.20
N CYS A 141 -3.14 6.20 -11.18
CA CYS A 141 -4.05 5.05 -10.95
C CYS A 141 -5.22 5.01 -11.96
N SER A 142 -4.93 4.93 -13.26
CA SER A 142 -5.91 5.16 -14.33
C SER A 142 -7.08 4.17 -14.37
N ALA A 143 -6.90 2.94 -13.88
CA ALA A 143 -7.97 1.95 -13.78
C ALA A 143 -8.90 2.15 -12.56
N LEU A 144 -8.52 2.95 -11.57
CA LEU A 144 -9.24 3.06 -10.31
C LEU A 144 -10.67 3.59 -10.53
N LYS A 145 -11.66 2.85 -10.03
CA LYS A 145 -13.09 3.17 -10.14
C LYS A 145 -13.81 3.17 -8.80
N ILE A 146 -13.36 2.36 -7.85
CA ILE A 146 -14.01 2.21 -6.56
C ILE A 146 -12.95 2.27 -5.45
N ILE A 147 -13.21 3.11 -4.46
CA ILE A 147 -12.49 3.09 -3.19
C ILE A 147 -13.51 2.79 -2.08
N HIS A 148 -13.32 1.67 -1.39
CA HIS A 148 -14.03 1.47 -0.14
C HIS A 148 -13.36 2.27 0.97
N VAL A 149 -14.16 3.00 1.74
CA VAL A 149 -13.69 3.83 2.84
C VAL A 149 -14.35 3.42 4.15
N ARG A 150 -13.72 3.86 5.24
CA ARG A 150 -14.20 3.63 6.60
C ARG A 150 -15.35 4.57 6.99
N SER A 151 -15.37 5.79 6.45
CA SER A 151 -16.34 6.82 6.82
C SER A 151 -16.53 7.89 5.74
N GLU A 152 -17.62 8.67 5.85
CA GLU A 152 -17.87 9.86 5.03
C GLU A 152 -16.73 10.89 5.10
N LYS A 153 -16.12 11.06 6.28
CA LYS A 153 -15.00 11.99 6.46
C LYS A 153 -13.78 11.55 5.65
N ASP A 154 -13.50 10.25 5.62
CA ASP A 154 -12.40 9.69 4.84
C ASP A 154 -12.68 9.85 3.33
N ALA A 155 -13.92 9.60 2.88
CA ALA A 155 -14.34 9.86 1.50
C ALA A 155 -14.15 11.33 1.09
N MET A 156 -14.68 12.28 1.87
CA MET A 156 -14.57 13.71 1.55
C MET A 156 -13.12 14.19 1.55
N LYS A 157 -12.27 13.63 2.40
CA LYS A 157 -10.84 13.97 2.40
C LYS A 157 -10.15 13.49 1.12
N MET A 158 -10.38 12.24 0.71
CA MET A 158 -9.76 11.65 -0.48
C MET A 158 -10.34 12.21 -1.79
N ALA A 159 -11.64 12.50 -1.84
CA ALA A 159 -12.31 13.03 -3.02
C ALA A 159 -11.83 14.45 -3.41
N ASN A 160 -11.24 15.19 -2.46
CA ASN A 160 -10.69 16.52 -2.70
C ASN A 160 -9.19 16.52 -3.08
N LEU A 161 -8.57 15.34 -3.21
CA LEU A 161 -7.18 15.25 -3.67
C LEU A 161 -7.10 15.55 -5.16
N SER A 162 -6.15 16.40 -5.57
CA SER A 162 -5.94 16.71 -6.99
C SER A 162 -5.43 15.54 -7.83
N ASN A 163 -5.01 14.46 -7.18
CA ASN A 163 -4.45 13.25 -7.80
C ASN A 163 -5.45 12.09 -7.92
N ILE A 164 -6.70 12.27 -7.48
CA ILE A 164 -7.71 11.22 -7.63
C ILE A 164 -8.16 11.14 -9.10
N PRO A 165 -8.25 9.95 -9.71
CA PRO A 165 -8.78 9.80 -11.05
C PRO A 165 -10.25 10.24 -11.16
N ASN A 166 -10.60 10.84 -12.31
CA ASN A 166 -11.98 11.25 -12.58
C ASN A 166 -12.96 10.06 -12.55
N GLY A 167 -14.09 10.26 -11.87
CA GLY A 167 -15.17 9.27 -11.82
C GLY A 167 -14.93 8.10 -10.86
N VAL A 168 -14.01 8.25 -9.90
CA VAL A 168 -13.89 7.31 -8.78
C VAL A 168 -15.09 7.46 -7.84
N ASN A 169 -15.71 6.33 -7.51
CA ASN A 169 -16.77 6.23 -6.53
C ASN A 169 -16.20 5.85 -5.16
N PHE A 170 -16.62 6.56 -4.12
CA PHE A 170 -16.28 6.22 -2.74
C PHE A 170 -17.45 5.52 -2.08
N ILE A 171 -17.21 4.35 -1.47
CA ILE A 171 -18.27 3.54 -0.84
C ILE A 171 -17.89 3.28 0.61
N ASP A 172 -18.73 3.71 1.54
CA ASP A 172 -18.63 3.32 2.93
C ASP A 172 -18.76 1.80 3.06
N LYS A 173 -17.71 1.11 3.53
CA LYS A 173 -17.70 -0.36 3.56
C LYS A 173 -18.77 -0.94 4.48
N ALA A 174 -19.06 -0.27 5.59
CA ALA A 174 -19.97 -0.77 6.62
C ALA A 174 -21.44 -0.55 6.24
N SER A 175 -21.77 0.63 5.73
CA SER A 175 -23.15 1.03 5.41
C SER A 175 -23.53 0.83 3.94
N GLY A 176 -22.56 0.68 3.04
CA GLY A 176 -22.78 0.67 1.60
C GLY A 176 -23.15 2.05 1.03
N LYS A 177 -23.10 3.12 1.84
CA LYS A 177 -23.40 4.48 1.39
C LYS A 177 -22.40 4.91 0.33
N LEU A 178 -22.91 5.39 -0.80
CA LEU A 178 -22.14 5.91 -1.91
C LEU A 178 -21.89 7.42 -1.73
N TYR A 179 -20.65 7.85 -1.91
CA TYR A 179 -20.23 9.25 -1.99
C TYR A 179 -19.65 9.51 -3.38
N PHE A 180 -20.22 10.49 -4.09
CA PHE A 180 -19.77 10.86 -5.43
C PHE A 180 -18.68 11.93 -5.37
N THR A 181 -17.71 11.87 -6.27
CA THR A 181 -16.79 12.98 -6.50
C THR A 181 -17.51 14.08 -7.28
N THR A 182 -17.43 15.32 -6.81
CA THR A 182 -17.73 16.48 -7.64
C THR A 182 -16.48 16.79 -8.47
N ASN A 183 -16.52 16.50 -9.78
CA ASN A 183 -15.52 17.05 -10.70
C ASN A 183 -15.80 18.54 -10.95
#